data_AF-A0A974HIM4-F1
#
_entry.id   AF-A0A974HIM4-F1
#
_cell.length_a   1.000
_cell.length_b   1.000
_cell.length_c   1.000
_cell.angle_alpha   90.00
_cell.angle_beta   90.00
_cell.angle_gamma   90.00
#
_symmetry.space_group_name_H-M   'P 1'
#
loop_
_entity.id
_entity.type
_entity.pdbx_description
1 polymer ?
#
loop_
_entity_poly.entity_id
_entity_poly.type
_entity_poly.pdbx_seq_one_letter_code
_entity_poly.pdbx_strand_id
1 'polypeptide(L)'
;MCLKCPTTGLYVGETGQTLPLVATLTAPRMNSHRFNIKHGNTDVPVAAQFCSNTHSTKDLRVTLLKGNFKTQQEWEFKLMRKFNTLECGLNRDRSFMSRYDFN
;
A
#
# COMPACT_ATOMS: atom_id res chain seq x y z
N MET A 1 -4.40 -3.00 -3.90
CA MET A 1 -4.64 -3.12 -5.35
C MET A 1 -6.05 -2.64 -5.67
N CYS A 2 -6.21 -1.86 -6.73
CA CYS A 2 -7.49 -1.53 -7.34
C CYS A 2 -7.90 -2.59 -8.36
N LEU A 3 -9.14 -3.07 -8.31
CA LEU A 3 -9.66 -4.04 -9.28
C LEU A 3 -9.91 -3.45 -10.68
N LYS A 4 -10.15 -2.15 -10.76
CA LYS A 4 -10.36 -1.42 -12.03
C LYS A 4 -9.06 -0.93 -12.66
N CYS A 5 -7.99 -0.86 -11.88
CA CYS A 5 -6.68 -0.37 -12.31
C CYS A 5 -5.59 -1.41 -11.93
N PRO A 6 -5.54 -2.56 -12.61
CA PRO A 6 -4.64 -3.66 -12.21
C PRO A 6 -3.16 -3.29 -12.31
N THR A 7 -2.80 -2.40 -13.24
CA THR A 7 -1.42 -1.94 -13.47
C THR A 7 -1.08 -0.68 -12.69
N THR A 8 -2.02 0.26 -12.56
CA THR A 8 -1.76 1.59 -11.97
C THR A 8 -2.29 1.79 -10.55
N GLY A 9 -3.21 0.93 -10.10
CA GLY A 9 -3.81 0.99 -8.76
C GLY A 9 -3.10 0.12 -7.73
N LEU A 10 -1.79 -0.09 -7.91
CA LEU A 10 -0.96 -0.89 -7.01
C LEU A 10 -0.31 -0.01 -5.94
N TYR A 11 -0.42 -0.43 -4.68
CA TYR A 11 0.27 0.16 -3.54
C TYR A 11 0.97 -0.97 -2.79
N VAL A 12 2.25 -0.79 -2.52
CA VAL A 12 3.03 -1.65 -1.63
C VAL A 12 3.25 -0.89 -0.33
N GLY A 13 3.00 -1.54 0.79
CA GLY A 13 3.20 -0.98 2.11
C GLY A 13 3.58 -2.06 3.11
N GLU A 14 4.44 -1.70 4.03
CA GLU A 14 4.82 -2.54 5.17
C GLU A 14 3.77 -2.49 6.30
N THR A 15 3.76 -3.53 7.14
CA THR A 15 3.00 -3.55 8.38
C THR A 15 3.79 -4.26 9.48
N GLY A 16 4.04 -3.57 10.59
CA GLY A 16 4.84 -4.07 11.72
C GLY A 16 4.11 -5.07 12.62
N GLN A 17 2.98 -5.65 12.18
CA GLN A 17 2.22 -6.59 12.99
C GLN A 17 2.76 -8.02 12.88
N THR A 18 2.93 -8.69 14.00
CA THR A 18 3.52 -10.03 14.14
C THR A 18 2.46 -11.05 14.59
N LEU A 19 1.62 -11.55 13.69
CA LEU A 19 0.67 -12.64 13.99
C LEU A 19 0.42 -13.55 12.76
N PRO A 20 0.06 -14.84 12.96
CA PRO A 20 0.08 -15.87 11.90
C PRO A 20 -1.07 -15.81 10.88
N LEU A 21 -2.10 -14.97 11.06
CA LEU A 21 -3.25 -14.91 10.16
C LEU A 21 -3.23 -13.67 9.26
N VAL A 22 -3.31 -13.87 7.94
CA VAL A 22 -3.33 -12.81 6.92
C VAL A 22 -4.45 -11.78 7.16
N ALA A 23 -5.62 -12.23 7.61
CA ALA A 23 -6.73 -11.33 7.94
C ALA A 23 -6.41 -10.42 9.14
N THR A 24 -5.75 -10.97 10.16
CA THR A 24 -5.32 -10.21 11.35
C THR A 24 -4.24 -9.19 11.00
N LEU A 25 -3.24 -9.58 10.18
CA LEU A 25 -2.15 -8.71 9.74
C LEU A 25 -2.62 -7.52 8.91
N THR A 26 -3.65 -7.72 8.09
CA THR A 26 -4.09 -6.70 7.14
C THR A 26 -5.26 -5.87 7.64
N ALA A 27 -6.02 -6.34 8.65
CA ALA A 27 -7.21 -5.66 9.15
C ALA A 27 -6.94 -4.24 9.66
N PRO A 28 -5.95 -3.96 10.53
CA PRO A 28 -5.72 -2.61 11.03
C PRO A 28 -5.29 -1.64 9.92
N ARG A 29 -4.45 -2.11 8.98
CA ARG A 29 -4.05 -1.30 7.83
C ARG A 29 -5.20 -1.05 6.86
N MET A 30 -6.03 -2.08 6.62
CA MET A 30 -7.26 -1.95 5.84
C MET A 30 -8.26 -0.99 6.46
N ASN A 31 -8.41 -1.03 7.79
CA ASN A 31 -9.29 -0.11 8.51
C ASN A 31 -8.79 1.32 8.40
N SER A 32 -7.47 1.54 8.52
CA SER A 32 -6.87 2.86 8.27
C SER A 32 -7.13 3.37 6.84
N HIS A 33 -6.94 2.52 5.82
CA HIS A 33 -7.26 2.89 4.44
C HIS A 33 -8.76 3.19 4.26
N ARG A 34 -9.65 2.35 4.79
CA ARG A 34 -11.11 2.56 4.73
C ARG A 34 -11.53 3.84 5.45
N PHE A 35 -10.92 4.13 6.60
CA PHE A 35 -11.15 5.35 7.36
C PHE A 35 -10.78 6.58 6.53
N ASN A 36 -9.57 6.62 5.96
CA ASN A 36 -9.13 7.74 5.12
C ASN A 36 -10.01 7.92 3.88
N ILE A 37 -10.44 6.83 3.24
CA ILE A 37 -11.37 6.90 2.10
C ILE A 37 -12.73 7.46 2.54
N LYS A 38 -13.29 6.98 3.66
CA LYS A 38 -14.60 7.42 4.16
C LYS A 38 -14.60 8.92 4.51
N HIS A 39 -13.48 9.45 4.99
CA HIS A 39 -13.34 10.85 5.37
C HIS A 39 -12.77 11.73 4.26
N GLY A 40 -12.60 11.22 3.03
CA GLY A 40 -12.13 12.03 1.92
C GLY A 40 -10.69 12.53 2.07
N ASN A 41 -9.85 11.86 2.88
CA ASN A 41 -8.48 12.30 3.15
C ASN A 41 -7.56 12.01 1.95
N THR A 42 -7.61 12.89 0.95
CA THR A 42 -6.89 12.72 -0.32
C THR A 42 -5.39 12.99 -0.23
N ASP A 43 -4.87 13.45 0.91
CA ASP A 43 -3.43 13.55 1.17
C ASP A 43 -2.75 12.17 1.21
N VAL A 44 -3.53 11.12 1.47
CA VAL A 44 -3.04 9.73 1.46
C VAL A 44 -3.23 9.10 0.07
N PRO A 45 -2.18 8.54 -0.56
CA PRO A 45 -2.24 8.10 -1.96
C PRO A 45 -3.32 7.05 -2.26
N VAL A 46 -3.57 6.13 -1.32
CA VAL A 46 -4.65 5.14 -1.47
C VAL A 46 -6.01 5.83 -1.45
N ALA A 47 -6.23 6.76 -0.51
CA ALA A 47 -7.50 7.46 -0.42
C ALA A 47 -7.74 8.39 -1.62
N ALA A 48 -6.72 9.07 -2.13
CA ALA A 48 -6.81 9.87 -3.36
C ALA A 48 -7.44 9.10 -4.54
N GLN A 49 -7.08 7.83 -4.72
CA GLN A 49 -7.64 6.98 -5.78
C GLN A 49 -9.12 6.61 -5.52
N PHE A 50 -9.44 6.18 -4.29
CA PHE A 50 -10.74 5.59 -3.96
C PHE A 50 -11.78 6.58 -3.43
N CYS A 51 -11.44 7.86 -3.30
CA CYS A 51 -12.36 8.97 -3.04
C CYS A 51 -12.98 9.58 -4.32
N SER A 52 -12.81 8.93 -5.48
CA SER A 52 -13.29 9.43 -6.78
C SER A 52 -14.67 8.83 -7.15
N ASN A 53 -15.41 9.48 -8.06
CA ASN A 53 -16.72 8.99 -8.52
C ASN A 53 -16.65 7.64 -9.24
N THR A 54 -15.48 7.24 -9.73
CA THR A 54 -15.28 6.01 -10.51
C THR A 54 -14.76 4.85 -9.68
N HIS A 55 -14.32 5.10 -8.44
CA HIS A 55 -13.71 4.11 -7.56
C HIS A 55 -14.33 4.14 -6.16
N SER A 56 -14.35 2.99 -5.49
CA SER A 56 -14.83 2.92 -4.11
C SER A 56 -14.03 1.92 -3.30
N THR A 57 -14.27 1.86 -1.98
CA THR A 57 -13.67 0.84 -1.11
C THR A 57 -13.98 -0.61 -1.53
N LYS A 58 -14.99 -0.85 -2.38
CA LYS A 58 -15.29 -2.18 -2.96
C LYS A 58 -14.27 -2.60 -4.01
N ASP A 59 -13.60 -1.64 -4.64
CA ASP A 59 -12.56 -1.87 -5.65
C ASP A 59 -11.19 -2.14 -5.02
N LEU A 60 -11.06 -2.00 -3.68
CA LEU A 60 -9.81 -2.21 -2.94
C LEU A 60 -9.64 -3.67 -2.51
N ARG A 61 -8.55 -4.31 -2.97
CA ARG A 61 -8.06 -5.59 -2.44
C ARG A 61 -6.68 -5.46 -1.82
N VAL A 62 -6.43 -6.28 -0.80
CA VAL A 62 -5.12 -6.43 -0.16
C VAL A 62 -4.72 -7.90 -0.16
N THR A 63 -3.43 -8.12 -0.38
CA THR A 63 -2.80 -9.43 -0.42
C THR A 63 -1.46 -9.35 0.28
N LEU A 64 -1.13 -10.36 1.08
CA LEU A 64 0.19 -10.49 1.69
C LEU A 64 1.18 -10.97 0.62
N LEU A 65 2.22 -10.17 0.37
CA LEU A 65 3.25 -10.52 -0.61
C LEU A 65 4.33 -11.43 -0.01
N LYS A 66 4.77 -11.10 1.20
CA LYS A 66 5.80 -11.84 1.95
C LYS A 66 5.82 -11.32 3.40
N GLY A 67 6.25 -12.17 4.33
CA GLY A 67 6.40 -11.82 5.75
C GLY A 67 7.73 -12.33 6.32
N ASN A 68 7.92 -12.19 7.64
CA ASN A 68 9.10 -12.65 8.39
C ASN A 68 10.43 -12.05 7.90
N PHE A 69 10.45 -10.73 7.65
CA PHE A 69 11.66 -10.03 7.23
C PHE A 69 12.57 -9.69 8.41
N LYS A 70 13.88 -9.91 8.25
CA LYS A 70 14.91 -9.40 9.19
C LYS A 70 15.09 -7.88 9.05
N THR A 71 14.99 -7.38 7.83
CA THR A 71 15.11 -5.95 7.48
C THR A 71 13.86 -5.55 6.69
N GLN A 72 12.90 -4.93 7.38
CA GLN A 72 11.57 -4.64 6.82
C GLN A 72 11.62 -3.66 5.63
N GLN A 73 12.53 -2.69 5.68
CA GLN A 73 12.65 -1.61 4.69
C GLN A 73 13.12 -2.13 3.32
N GLU A 74 14.25 -2.85 3.26
CA GLU A 74 14.86 -3.30 2.00
C GLU A 74 13.89 -4.09 1.11
N TRP A 75 13.01 -4.88 1.71
CA TRP A 75 12.01 -5.66 1.00
C TRP A 75 10.85 -4.84 0.48
N GLU A 76 10.39 -3.84 1.24
CA GLU A 76 9.34 -2.93 0.79
C GLU A 76 9.78 -2.22 -0.50
N PHE A 77 11.00 -1.66 -0.51
CA PHE A 77 11.55 -1.00 -1.70
C PHE A 77 11.76 -1.97 -2.87
N LYS A 78 12.32 -3.17 -2.63
CA LYS A 78 12.47 -4.20 -3.68
C LYS A 78 11.13 -4.57 -4.32
N LEU A 79 10.07 -4.70 -3.52
CA LEU A 79 8.72 -4.99 -4.00
C LEU A 79 8.12 -3.82 -4.77
N MET A 80 8.30 -2.58 -4.29
CA MET A 80 7.88 -1.38 -5.02
C MET A 80 8.54 -1.28 -6.41
N ARG A 81 9.84 -1.58 -6.51
CA ARG A 81 10.54 -1.65 -7.82
C ARG A 81 10.02 -2.80 -8.69
N LYS A 82 9.89 -3.99 -8.12
CA LYS A 82 9.41 -5.19 -8.85
C LYS A 82 8.03 -4.98 -9.48
N PHE A 83 7.12 -4.32 -8.76
CA PHE A 83 5.76 -4.05 -9.23
C PHE A 83 5.61 -2.66 -9.86
N ASN A 84 6.71 -1.94 -10.04
CA ASN A 84 6.75 -0.59 -10.58
C ASN A 84 5.74 0.38 -9.92
N THR A 85 5.51 0.24 -8.62
CA THR A 85 4.49 1.05 -7.92
C THR A 85 4.96 2.47 -7.64
N LEU A 86 6.26 2.72 -7.80
CA LEU A 86 6.88 4.03 -7.73
C LEU A 86 6.44 4.88 -8.95
N GLU A 87 6.56 4.35 -10.16
CA GLU A 87 6.31 5.12 -11.38
C GLU A 87 4.85 5.01 -11.84
N CYS A 88 4.32 3.79 -11.87
CA CYS A 88 2.98 3.52 -12.39
C CYS A 88 1.93 3.34 -11.29
N GLY A 89 2.33 3.16 -10.03
CA GLY A 89 1.41 2.86 -8.93
C GLY A 89 0.99 4.05 -8.08
N LEU A 90 0.58 3.72 -6.86
CA LEU A 90 0.08 4.64 -5.83
C LEU A 90 1.16 5.00 -4.80
N ASN A 91 2.38 4.47 -4.87
CA ASN A 91 3.48 4.87 -3.99
C ASN A 91 4.06 6.20 -4.49
N ARG A 92 3.39 7.32 -4.18
CA ARG A 92 3.78 8.68 -4.63
C ARG A 92 4.72 9.39 -3.66
N ASP A 93 4.59 9.11 -2.37
CA ASP A 93 5.50 9.63 -1.36
C ASP A 93 6.86 8.92 -1.49
N ARG A 94 7.92 9.72 -1.64
CA ARG A 94 9.32 9.29 -1.74
C ARG A 94 10.11 9.63 -0.48
N SER A 95 9.51 10.28 0.52
CA SER A 95 10.17 10.66 1.77
C SER A 95 10.75 9.45 2.51
N PHE A 96 10.08 8.30 2.40
CA PHE A 96 10.57 7.03 2.95
C PHE A 96 11.91 6.60 2.34
N MET A 97 12.25 7.04 1.12
CA MET A 97 13.53 6.75 0.45
C MET A 97 14.73 7.37 1.16
N SER A 98 14.55 8.42 1.95
CA SER A 98 15.64 8.98 2.79
C SER A 98 16.18 8.00 3.84
N ARG A 99 15.43 6.92 4.11
CA ARG A 99 15.82 5.86 5.05
C ARG A 99 16.66 4.77 4.39
N TYR A 100 16.84 4.83 3.07
CA TYR A 100 17.59 3.86 2.29
C TYR A 100 18.90 4.52 1.87
N ASP A 101 20.01 4.02 2.40
CA ASP A 101 21.34 4.43 1.93
C ASP A 101 21.53 3.80 0.54
N PHE A 102 21.64 4.64 -0.50
CA PHE A 102 21.76 4.20 -1.90
C PHE A 102 23.22 4.06 -2.35
N ASN A 103 24.12 3.66 -1.44
CA ASN A 103 25.51 3.34 -1.78
C ASN A 103 25.64 1.92 -2.36
#